data_AF-A0A257X1M2-F1
#
_entry.id   AF-A0A257X1M2-F1
#
_cell.length_a   1.000
_cell.length_b   1.000
_cell.length_c   1.000
_cell.angle_alpha   90.00
_cell.angle_beta   90.00
_cell.angle_gamma   90.00
#
_symmetry.space_group_name_H-M   'P 1'
#
loop_
_entity.id
_entity.type
_entity.pdbx_description
1 polymer ?
#
loop_
_entity_poly.entity_id
_entity_poly.type
_entity_poly.pdbx_seq_one_letter_code
_entity_poly.pdbx_strand_id
1 'polypeptide(L)'
;MLGNPAELRRVLAEIAAAQPDLAINELTGWVESVSEAANIDIAHHVNLLYQFDSSAQPHLRKLDSAYVEQPEGKDVVWRTGRDFWSILSSAYEFALDRYMSDPAQASVLSGLSRLASRTVRACRQRFKWDVYHNGPVDAGLWQVAGRAYLLAQASGAEVREVVNAADEAATSVEREYLRLIALHVAAPEGLVPAGVRLAEQLTSYFAARFSMASAVERGTTHWLDANQPAPPLRLVRAPLTTDGIRYFSGIAAADAALA
;
A
#
# COMPACT_ATOMS: atom_id res chain seq x y z
N MET A 1 -26.18 11.95 1.97
CA MET A 1 -25.06 12.52 1.19
C MET A 1 -24.34 11.45 0.35
N LEU A 2 -23.77 10.37 0.94
CA LEU A 2 -22.94 9.35 0.25
C LEU A 2 -23.62 8.48 -0.84
N GLY A 3 -24.90 8.71 -1.13
CA GLY A 3 -25.67 7.98 -2.15
C GLY A 3 -25.96 8.77 -3.44
N ASN A 4 -25.58 10.05 -3.53
CA ASN A 4 -25.87 10.88 -4.72
C ASN A 4 -24.60 11.08 -5.57
N PRO A 5 -24.52 10.47 -6.78
CA PRO A 5 -23.36 10.61 -7.66
C PRO A 5 -23.10 12.04 -8.16
N ALA A 6 -24.11 12.92 -8.20
CA ALA A 6 -23.90 14.32 -8.55
C ALA A 6 -23.23 15.09 -7.41
N GLU A 7 -23.64 14.80 -6.16
CA GLU A 7 -23.05 15.39 -4.98
C GLU A 7 -21.59 14.97 -4.80
N LEU A 8 -21.30 13.68 -4.95
CA LEU A 8 -19.92 13.16 -4.91
C LEU A 8 -19.04 13.85 -5.95
N ARG A 9 -19.49 13.97 -7.20
CA ARG A 9 -18.74 14.66 -8.26
C ARG A 9 -18.47 16.12 -7.92
N ARG A 10 -19.45 16.82 -7.33
CA ARG A 10 -19.28 18.21 -6.89
C ARG A 10 -18.19 18.31 -5.82
N VAL A 11 -18.28 17.48 -4.78
CA VAL A 11 -17.29 17.44 -3.68
C VAL A 11 -15.88 17.14 -4.20
N LEU A 12 -15.74 16.12 -5.05
CA LEU A 12 -14.43 15.78 -5.62
C LEU A 12 -13.86 16.89 -6.52
N ALA A 13 -14.71 17.66 -7.20
CA ALA A 13 -14.28 18.82 -7.98
C ALA A 13 -13.80 19.98 -7.09
N GLU A 14 -14.45 20.21 -5.96
CA GLU A 14 -14.04 21.20 -4.95
C GLU A 14 -12.68 20.81 -4.34
N ILE A 15 -12.52 19.54 -3.95
CA ILE A 15 -11.26 18.98 -3.43
C ILE A 15 -10.14 19.13 -4.46
N ALA A 16 -10.39 18.85 -5.74
CA ALA A 16 -9.38 18.96 -6.79
C ALA A 16 -8.83 20.40 -6.96
N ALA A 17 -9.63 21.42 -6.62
CA ALA A 17 -9.23 22.82 -6.67
C ALA A 17 -8.58 23.33 -5.37
N ALA A 18 -8.66 22.56 -4.28
CA ALA A 18 -8.18 22.95 -2.96
C ALA A 18 -6.64 22.87 -2.83
N GLN A 19 -6.11 23.53 -1.79
CA GLN A 19 -4.70 23.39 -1.41
C GLN A 19 -4.41 21.95 -0.96
N PRO A 20 -3.19 21.42 -1.21
CA PRO A 20 -2.91 20.00 -0.98
C PRO A 20 -3.18 19.47 0.44
N ASP A 21 -2.84 20.25 1.46
CA ASP A 21 -3.05 19.91 2.86
C ASP A 21 -4.54 19.87 3.22
N LEU A 22 -5.30 20.88 2.79
CA LEU A 22 -6.75 20.93 3.00
C LEU A 22 -7.47 19.79 2.26
N ALA A 23 -7.10 19.56 1.01
CA ALA A 23 -7.67 18.50 0.19
C ALA A 23 -7.47 17.12 0.84
N ILE A 24 -6.26 16.84 1.35
CA ILE A 24 -5.96 15.55 1.99
C ILE A 24 -6.67 15.43 3.33
N ASN A 25 -6.72 16.47 4.15
CA ASN A 25 -7.49 16.42 5.40
C ASN A 25 -8.99 16.17 5.15
N GLU A 26 -9.57 16.82 4.14
CA GLU A 26 -10.98 16.59 3.77
C GLU A 26 -11.19 15.16 3.25
N LEU A 27 -10.32 14.66 2.37
CA LEU A 27 -10.39 13.29 1.86
C LEU A 27 -10.21 12.24 2.97
N THR A 28 -9.36 12.50 3.96
CA THR A 28 -9.23 11.63 5.14
C THR A 28 -10.57 11.51 5.88
N GLY A 29 -11.25 12.64 6.14
CA GLY A 29 -12.57 12.63 6.77
C GLY A 29 -13.64 11.92 5.93
N TRP A 30 -13.57 12.01 4.60
CA TRP A 30 -14.46 11.25 3.71
C TRP A 30 -14.22 9.73 3.77
N VAL A 31 -12.95 9.30 3.87
CA VAL A 31 -12.61 7.87 4.03
C VAL A 31 -13.11 7.34 5.37
N GLU A 32 -12.95 8.10 6.46
CA GLU A 32 -13.49 7.75 7.79
C GLU A 32 -15.02 7.63 7.75
N SER A 33 -15.69 8.65 7.21
CA SER A 33 -17.15 8.71 7.09
C SER A 33 -17.74 7.52 6.32
N VAL A 34 -17.08 7.12 5.22
CA VAL A 34 -17.51 5.95 4.43
C VAL A 34 -17.26 4.64 5.15
N SER A 35 -16.16 4.53 5.92
CA SER A 35 -15.84 3.34 6.70
C SER A 35 -16.83 3.08 7.83
N GLU A 36 -17.39 4.13 8.42
CA GLU A 36 -18.40 4.06 9.49
C GLU A 36 -19.84 3.88 8.97
N ALA A 37 -20.06 3.98 7.66
CA ALA A 37 -21.40 3.91 7.07
C ALA A 37 -21.97 2.48 7.08
N ALA A 38 -22.91 2.20 8.00
CA ALA A 38 -23.53 0.88 8.15
C ALA A 38 -24.46 0.47 6.99
N ASN A 39 -24.95 1.43 6.19
CA ASN A 39 -26.05 1.23 5.24
C ASN A 39 -25.63 1.22 3.76
N ILE A 40 -24.36 0.95 3.46
CA ILE A 40 -23.87 0.80 2.08
C ILE A 40 -23.36 -0.63 1.84
N ASP A 41 -23.66 -1.15 0.66
CA ASP A 41 -23.11 -2.42 0.22
C ASP A 41 -21.59 -2.33 -0.02
N ILE A 42 -20.89 -3.48 -0.01
CA ILE A 42 -19.43 -3.49 -0.13
C ILE A 42 -18.93 -2.91 -1.44
N ALA A 43 -19.68 -3.10 -2.53
CA ALA A 43 -19.22 -2.74 -3.87
C ALA A 43 -19.24 -1.22 -4.00
N HIS A 44 -20.29 -0.58 -3.48
CA HIS A 44 -20.37 0.87 -3.37
C HIS A 44 -19.31 1.42 -2.42
N HIS A 45 -19.12 0.80 -1.24
CA HIS A 45 -18.08 1.18 -0.28
C HIS A 45 -16.68 1.18 -0.93
N VAL A 46 -16.29 0.08 -1.55
CA VAL A 46 -14.99 -0.05 -2.25
C VAL A 46 -14.86 0.95 -3.39
N ASN A 47 -15.93 1.18 -4.16
CA ASN A 47 -15.92 2.16 -5.25
C ASN A 47 -15.75 3.61 -4.75
N LEU A 48 -16.27 3.96 -3.56
CA LEU A 48 -16.03 5.26 -2.94
C LEU A 48 -14.56 5.40 -2.50
N LEU A 49 -14.02 4.40 -1.80
CA LEU A 49 -12.59 4.39 -1.42
C LEU A 49 -11.69 4.57 -2.65
N TYR A 50 -12.04 3.90 -3.74
CA TYR A 50 -11.32 4.00 -5.00
C TYR A 50 -11.32 5.40 -5.61
N GLN A 51 -12.42 6.14 -5.47
CA GLN A 51 -12.53 7.51 -5.95
C GLN A 51 -11.73 8.46 -5.06
N PHE A 52 -11.86 8.36 -3.73
CA PHE A 52 -11.09 9.19 -2.79
C PHE A 52 -9.58 8.99 -2.93
N ASP A 53 -9.15 7.73 -3.00
CA ASP A 53 -7.76 7.37 -3.23
C ASP A 53 -7.23 7.99 -4.54
N SER A 54 -7.97 7.86 -5.63
CA SER A 54 -7.55 8.40 -6.93
C SER A 54 -7.50 9.93 -6.91
N SER A 55 -8.47 10.59 -6.27
CA SER A 55 -8.51 12.05 -6.09
C SER A 55 -7.41 12.57 -5.17
N ALA A 56 -6.91 11.76 -4.23
CA ALA A 56 -5.81 12.14 -3.35
C ALA A 56 -4.46 12.20 -4.09
N GLN A 57 -4.25 11.40 -5.14
CA GLN A 57 -2.93 11.21 -5.75
C GLN A 57 -2.21 12.51 -6.16
N PRO A 58 -2.85 13.48 -6.85
CA PRO A 58 -2.18 14.73 -7.21
C PRO A 58 -1.75 15.56 -5.99
N HIS A 59 -2.56 15.56 -4.93
CA HIS A 59 -2.26 16.31 -3.69
C HIS A 59 -1.18 15.61 -2.87
N LEU A 60 -1.22 14.27 -2.76
CA LEU A 60 -0.19 13.48 -2.08
C LEU A 60 1.18 13.63 -2.74
N ARG A 61 1.26 13.69 -4.08
CA ARG A 61 2.51 13.98 -4.79
C ARG A 61 3.07 15.37 -4.43
N LYS A 62 2.20 16.38 -4.29
CA LYS A 62 2.61 17.73 -3.87
C LYS A 62 3.07 17.76 -2.41
N LEU A 63 2.35 17.10 -1.49
CA LEU A 63 2.74 17.00 -0.08
C LEU A 63 4.07 16.26 0.07
N ASP A 64 4.23 15.14 -0.64
CA ASP A 64 5.47 14.38 -0.69
C ASP A 64 6.61 15.32 -1.12
N SER A 65 6.54 15.95 -2.30
CA SER A 65 7.59 16.88 -2.76
C SER A 65 7.87 18.01 -1.79
N ALA A 66 6.83 18.66 -1.25
CA ALA A 66 6.98 19.74 -0.29
C ALA A 66 7.72 19.28 0.98
N TYR A 67 7.45 18.07 1.48
CA TYR A 67 8.13 17.53 2.66
C TYR A 67 9.60 17.18 2.38
N VAL A 68 9.89 16.55 1.23
CA VAL A 68 11.27 16.17 0.89
C VAL A 68 12.16 17.37 0.57
N GLU A 69 11.63 18.40 -0.07
CA GLU A 69 12.39 19.62 -0.39
C GLU A 69 12.83 20.38 0.88
N GLN A 70 11.97 20.43 1.89
CA GLN A 70 12.25 21.15 3.14
C GLN A 70 11.50 20.49 4.30
N PRO A 71 12.06 19.44 4.93
CA PRO A 71 11.38 18.71 6.00
C PRO A 71 11.31 19.49 7.31
N GLU A 72 12.27 20.37 7.58
CA GLU A 72 12.32 21.18 8.80
C GLU A 72 11.08 22.08 8.92
N GLY A 73 10.39 21.99 10.06
CA GLY A 73 9.19 22.79 10.34
C GLY A 73 7.93 22.34 9.58
N LYS A 74 7.97 21.21 8.86
CA LYS A 74 6.82 20.68 8.08
C LYS A 74 6.16 19.46 8.72
N ASP A 75 6.14 19.38 10.05
CA ASP A 75 5.48 18.30 10.80
C ASP A 75 3.98 18.16 10.48
N VAL A 76 3.33 19.25 10.09
CA VAL A 76 1.93 19.22 9.65
C VAL A 76 1.80 18.51 8.30
N VAL A 77 2.66 18.82 7.32
CA VAL A 77 2.67 18.15 6.00
C VAL A 77 2.94 16.67 6.16
N TRP A 78 3.92 16.33 7.01
CA TRP A 78 4.22 14.94 7.36
C TRP A 78 3.01 14.21 7.94
N ARG A 79 2.40 14.75 9.01
CA ARG A 79 1.23 14.16 9.66
C ARG A 79 0.06 14.00 8.69
N THR A 80 -0.27 15.03 7.93
CA THR A 80 -1.38 14.98 6.97
C THR A 80 -1.19 13.87 5.93
N GLY A 81 0.01 13.72 5.36
CA GLY A 81 0.30 12.63 4.43
C GLY A 81 0.25 11.25 5.09
N ARG A 82 0.87 11.12 6.28
CA ARG A 82 0.95 9.88 7.05
C ARG A 82 -0.44 9.40 7.50
N ASP A 83 -1.26 10.30 8.04
CA ASP A 83 -2.57 9.97 8.59
C ASP A 83 -3.55 9.54 7.49
N PHE A 84 -3.51 10.18 6.31
CA PHE A 84 -4.29 9.72 5.15
C PHE A 84 -3.99 8.26 4.80
N TRP A 85 -2.71 7.88 4.69
CA TRP A 85 -2.35 6.51 4.35
C TRP A 85 -2.69 5.52 5.47
N SER A 86 -2.59 5.95 6.73
CA SER A 86 -3.03 5.15 7.88
C SER A 86 -4.52 4.84 7.78
N ILE A 87 -5.36 5.86 7.67
CA ILE A 87 -6.82 5.74 7.58
C ILE A 87 -7.24 4.95 6.33
N LEU A 88 -6.63 5.23 5.17
CA LEU A 88 -6.94 4.50 3.93
C LEU A 88 -6.56 3.02 4.00
N SER A 89 -5.41 2.68 4.62
CA SER A 89 -5.01 1.28 4.79
C SER A 89 -5.99 0.50 5.68
N SER A 90 -6.48 1.11 6.77
CA SER A 90 -7.49 0.52 7.64
C SER A 90 -8.86 0.39 6.96
N ALA A 91 -9.28 1.37 6.16
CA ALA A 91 -10.51 1.29 5.38
C ALA A 91 -10.47 0.15 4.34
N TYR A 92 -9.32 -0.05 3.70
CA TYR A 92 -9.11 -1.17 2.78
C TYR A 92 -9.03 -2.53 3.51
N GLU A 93 -8.41 -2.61 4.68
CA GLU A 93 -8.42 -3.81 5.52
C GLU A 93 -9.86 -4.21 5.87
N PHE A 94 -10.66 -3.27 6.35
CA PHE A 94 -12.07 -3.51 6.63
C PHE A 94 -12.84 -4.01 5.40
N ALA A 95 -12.56 -3.45 4.23
CA ALA A 95 -13.18 -3.92 2.99
C ALA A 95 -12.77 -5.35 2.61
N LEU A 96 -11.50 -5.74 2.83
CA LEU A 96 -11.03 -7.11 2.64
C LEU A 96 -11.72 -8.08 3.61
N ASP A 97 -11.88 -7.69 4.87
CA ASP A 97 -12.52 -8.52 5.91
C ASP A 97 -14.00 -8.78 5.61
N ARG A 98 -14.70 -7.75 5.13
CA ARG A 98 -16.08 -7.90 4.64
C ARG A 98 -16.16 -8.78 3.41
N TYR A 99 -15.22 -8.64 2.47
CA TYR A 99 -15.15 -9.51 1.28
C TYR A 99 -14.96 -10.98 1.66
N MET A 100 -14.12 -11.27 2.65
CA MET A 100 -13.90 -12.65 3.14
C MET A 100 -15.12 -13.23 3.87
N SER A 101 -15.92 -12.39 4.53
CA SER A 101 -17.06 -12.80 5.35
C SER A 101 -18.33 -13.12 4.54
N ASP A 102 -18.41 -12.71 3.27
CA ASP A 102 -19.56 -12.95 2.39
C ASP A 102 -19.15 -13.52 1.02
N PRO A 103 -19.15 -14.86 0.86
CA PRO A 103 -18.81 -15.53 -0.40
C PRO A 103 -19.74 -15.20 -1.58
N ALA A 104 -20.96 -14.71 -1.33
CA ALA A 104 -21.85 -14.27 -2.42
C ALA A 104 -21.30 -12.99 -3.10
N GLN A 105 -20.65 -12.13 -2.31
CA GLN A 105 -19.88 -10.97 -2.79
C GLN A 105 -18.52 -11.38 -3.37
N ALA A 106 -18.02 -12.58 -3.04
CA ALA A 106 -16.79 -13.10 -3.61
C ALA A 106 -16.89 -13.37 -5.11
N SER A 107 -18.08 -13.64 -5.66
CA SER A 107 -18.32 -13.75 -7.12
C SER A 107 -17.96 -12.48 -7.92
N VAL A 108 -17.72 -11.35 -7.23
CA VAL A 108 -17.06 -10.13 -7.71
C VAL A 108 -15.53 -10.32 -7.83
N LEU A 109 -15.07 -11.52 -8.23
CA LEU A 109 -13.66 -11.87 -8.50
C LEU A 109 -12.98 -10.96 -9.55
N SER A 110 -13.71 -10.05 -10.21
CA SER A 110 -13.12 -8.99 -11.02
C SER A 110 -12.40 -7.92 -10.19
N GLY A 111 -12.76 -7.73 -8.92
CA GLY A 111 -12.28 -6.62 -8.09
C GLY A 111 -11.17 -6.96 -7.08
N LEU A 112 -11.01 -8.22 -6.68
CA LEU A 112 -10.09 -8.61 -5.59
C LEU A 112 -8.64 -8.18 -5.86
N SER A 113 -8.11 -8.43 -7.07
CA SER A 113 -6.74 -8.02 -7.41
C SER A 113 -6.53 -6.52 -7.22
N ARG A 114 -7.52 -5.69 -7.58
CA ARG A 114 -7.42 -4.24 -7.43
C ARG A 114 -7.52 -3.81 -5.97
N LEU A 115 -8.41 -4.44 -5.20
CA LEU A 115 -8.59 -4.14 -3.78
C LEU A 115 -7.31 -4.50 -3.03
N ALA A 116 -6.86 -5.75 -3.14
CA ALA A 116 -5.65 -6.23 -2.48
C ALA A 116 -4.40 -5.44 -2.91
N SER A 117 -4.25 -5.15 -4.20
CA SER A 117 -3.14 -4.33 -4.71
C SER A 117 -3.14 -2.92 -4.10
N ARG A 118 -4.31 -2.26 -4.02
CA ARG A 118 -4.43 -0.94 -3.38
C ARG A 118 -4.22 -0.99 -1.87
N THR A 119 -4.65 -2.06 -1.19
CA THR A 119 -4.35 -2.28 0.24
C THR A 119 -2.85 -2.35 0.48
N VAL A 120 -2.13 -3.19 -0.28
CA VAL A 120 -0.67 -3.34 -0.14
C VAL A 120 0.05 -2.04 -0.48
N ARG A 121 -0.39 -1.34 -1.54
CA ARG A 121 0.13 -0.01 -1.89
C ARG A 121 -0.08 0.98 -0.74
N ALA A 122 -1.25 1.03 -0.12
CA ALA A 122 -1.52 1.91 1.01
C ALA A 122 -0.60 1.59 2.22
N CYS A 123 -0.38 0.31 2.52
CA CYS A 123 0.56 -0.13 3.56
C CYS A 123 2.00 0.30 3.24
N ARG A 124 2.43 0.18 1.98
CA ARG A 124 3.76 0.63 1.52
C ARG A 124 3.94 2.14 1.64
N GLN A 125 2.91 2.91 1.26
CA GLN A 125 2.96 4.36 1.40
C GLN A 125 2.97 4.75 2.87
N ARG A 126 2.14 4.14 3.72
CA ARG A 126 2.19 4.34 5.18
C ARG A 126 3.58 4.07 5.75
N PHE A 127 4.19 2.92 5.41
CA PHE A 127 5.56 2.58 5.79
C PHE A 127 6.54 3.70 5.40
N LYS A 128 6.48 4.18 4.16
CA LYS A 128 7.33 5.29 3.69
C LYS A 128 7.16 6.55 4.53
N TRP A 129 5.91 6.96 4.79
CA TRP A 129 5.63 8.15 5.58
C TRP A 129 6.06 7.98 7.04
N ASP A 130 5.97 6.79 7.64
CA ASP A 130 6.49 6.53 8.98
C ASP A 130 8.02 6.69 9.02
N VAL A 131 8.76 6.12 8.05
CA VAL A 131 10.24 6.21 8.03
C VAL A 131 10.76 7.59 7.61
N TYR A 132 9.99 8.40 6.88
CA TYR A 132 10.32 9.80 6.57
C TYR A 132 10.61 10.68 7.79
N HIS A 133 10.10 10.30 8.96
CA HIS A 133 10.30 11.03 10.21
C HIS A 133 11.01 10.16 11.27
N ASN A 134 11.68 9.07 10.84
CA ASN A 134 12.27 8.07 11.72
C ASN A 134 11.30 7.57 12.80
N GLY A 135 10.00 7.57 12.48
CA GLY A 135 8.95 7.15 13.41
C GLY A 135 8.94 5.63 13.57
N PRO A 136 8.36 5.13 14.67
CA PRO A 136 8.11 3.71 14.80
C PRO A 136 7.19 3.26 13.66
N VAL A 137 7.60 2.20 12.96
CA VAL A 137 6.77 1.54 11.96
C VAL A 137 5.81 0.60 12.69
N ASP A 138 4.51 0.78 12.49
CA ASP A 138 3.51 -0.12 13.05
C ASP A 138 3.59 -1.51 12.39
N ALA A 139 3.88 -2.52 13.19
CA ALA A 139 3.98 -3.90 12.73
C ALA A 139 2.67 -4.43 12.14
N GLY A 140 1.52 -3.87 12.52
CA GLY A 140 0.21 -4.20 11.98
C GLY A 140 0.12 -4.03 10.47
N LEU A 141 0.86 -3.08 9.87
CA LEU A 141 0.84 -2.88 8.41
C LEU A 141 1.31 -4.13 7.65
N TRP A 142 2.24 -4.91 8.23
CA TRP A 142 2.74 -6.14 7.63
C TRP A 142 1.69 -7.24 7.62
N GLN A 143 0.89 -7.32 8.69
CA GLN A 143 -0.24 -8.24 8.76
C GLN A 143 -1.30 -7.88 7.72
N VAL A 144 -1.65 -6.59 7.58
CA VAL A 144 -2.62 -6.15 6.58
C VAL A 144 -2.14 -6.47 5.16
N ALA A 145 -0.90 -6.10 4.83
CA ALA A 145 -0.33 -6.36 3.51
C ALA A 145 -0.19 -7.87 3.22
N GLY A 146 0.24 -8.65 4.20
CA GLY A 146 0.38 -10.10 4.09
C GLY A 146 -0.97 -10.80 3.89
N ARG A 147 -2.01 -10.43 4.66
CA ARG A 147 -3.38 -10.93 4.48
C ARG A 147 -3.93 -10.62 3.09
N ALA A 148 -3.73 -9.39 2.60
CA ALA A 148 -4.16 -8.99 1.25
C ALA A 148 -3.48 -9.84 0.17
N TYR A 149 -2.16 -10.06 0.29
CA TYR A 149 -1.41 -10.92 -0.62
C TYR A 149 -1.88 -12.38 -0.57
N LEU A 150 -2.01 -12.97 0.63
CA LEU A 150 -2.42 -14.37 0.79
C LEU A 150 -3.85 -14.61 0.28
N LEU A 151 -4.77 -13.66 0.50
CA LEU A 151 -6.14 -13.73 -0.02
C LEU A 151 -6.16 -13.69 -1.56
N ALA A 152 -5.36 -12.81 -2.16
CA ALA A 152 -5.22 -12.76 -3.61
C ALA A 152 -4.61 -14.07 -4.15
N GLN A 153 -3.61 -14.62 -3.48
CA GLN A 153 -2.96 -15.87 -3.86
C GLN A 153 -3.92 -17.06 -3.78
N ALA A 154 -4.69 -17.19 -2.71
CA ALA A 154 -5.70 -18.25 -2.55
C ALA A 154 -6.78 -18.21 -3.66
N SER A 155 -6.96 -17.05 -4.28
CA SER A 155 -7.93 -16.81 -5.36
C SER A 155 -7.30 -16.82 -6.77
N GLY A 156 -5.99 -17.08 -6.90
CA GLY A 156 -5.27 -17.01 -8.18
C GLY A 156 -5.27 -15.61 -8.81
N ALA A 157 -5.29 -14.57 -7.98
CA ALA A 157 -5.50 -13.17 -8.33
C ALA A 157 -4.25 -12.30 -8.08
N GLU A 158 -3.19 -12.88 -7.52
CA GLU A 158 -1.97 -12.21 -7.02
C GLU A 158 -1.07 -11.65 -8.13
N VAL A 159 -1.01 -12.34 -9.28
CA VAL A 159 -0.25 -11.91 -10.46
C VAL A 159 -1.10 -11.18 -11.51
N ARG A 160 -2.42 -11.05 -11.29
CA ARG A 160 -3.31 -10.38 -12.24
C ARG A 160 -2.99 -8.88 -12.28
N GLU A 161 -2.73 -8.38 -13.48
CA GLU A 161 -2.41 -6.97 -13.69
C GLU A 161 -3.60 -6.06 -13.40
N VAL A 162 -3.34 -4.97 -12.68
CA VAL A 162 -4.28 -3.92 -12.31
C VAL A 162 -3.61 -2.55 -12.40
N VAL A 163 -4.41 -1.50 -12.50
CA VAL A 163 -3.95 -0.11 -12.44
C VAL A 163 -4.46 0.53 -11.15
N ASN A 164 -3.53 0.89 -10.27
CA ASN A 164 -3.84 1.41 -8.94
C ASN A 164 -4.24 2.89 -8.96
N ALA A 165 -3.79 3.69 -9.91
CA ALA A 165 -4.27 5.06 -10.16
C ALA A 165 -4.09 5.41 -11.64
N ALA A 166 -4.84 6.39 -12.17
CA ALA A 166 -4.87 6.68 -13.60
C ALA A 166 -3.50 6.94 -14.24
N ASP A 167 -2.56 7.52 -13.48
CA ASP A 167 -1.21 7.86 -13.95
C ASP A 167 -0.15 6.80 -13.57
N GLU A 168 -0.54 5.69 -12.95
CA GLU A 168 0.37 4.64 -12.50
C GLU A 168 0.49 3.51 -13.53
N ALA A 169 1.69 2.93 -13.64
CA ALA A 169 1.91 1.74 -14.46
C ALA A 169 1.15 0.53 -13.92
N ALA A 170 0.86 -0.43 -14.81
CA ALA A 170 0.24 -1.69 -14.42
C ALA A 170 1.11 -2.44 -13.39
N THR A 171 0.43 -3.02 -12.41
CA THR A 171 1.02 -3.73 -11.28
C THR A 171 0.21 -4.96 -10.92
N SER A 172 0.70 -5.77 -9.99
CA SER A 172 -0.04 -6.88 -9.40
C SER A 172 0.04 -6.81 -7.87
N VAL A 173 -0.76 -7.61 -7.17
CA VAL A 173 -0.71 -7.69 -5.70
C VAL A 173 0.67 -8.15 -5.25
N GLU A 174 1.22 -9.16 -5.91
CA GLU A 174 2.56 -9.66 -5.66
C GLU A 174 3.62 -8.58 -5.88
N ARG A 175 3.51 -7.80 -6.97
CA ARG A 175 4.47 -6.74 -7.29
C ARG A 175 4.43 -5.61 -6.26
N GLU A 176 3.25 -5.20 -5.78
CA GLU A 176 3.15 -4.23 -4.68
C GLU A 176 3.74 -4.77 -3.37
N TYR A 177 3.53 -6.06 -3.08
CA TYR A 177 4.06 -6.67 -1.87
C TYR A 177 5.59 -6.79 -1.91
N LEU A 178 6.14 -7.17 -3.06
CA LEU A 178 7.58 -7.13 -3.32
C LEU A 178 8.16 -5.73 -3.20
N ARG A 179 7.45 -4.67 -3.63
CA ARG A 179 7.90 -3.28 -3.43
C ARG A 179 7.97 -2.90 -1.94
N LEU A 180 6.99 -3.32 -1.14
CA LEU A 180 7.00 -3.10 0.31
C LEU A 180 8.17 -3.85 0.97
N ILE A 181 8.31 -5.14 0.68
CA ILE A 181 9.40 -5.98 1.19
C ILE A 181 10.76 -5.38 0.80
N ALA A 182 10.94 -5.05 -0.48
CA ALA A 182 12.20 -4.50 -0.97
C ALA A 182 12.52 -3.13 -0.37
N LEU A 183 11.51 -2.27 -0.16
CA LEU A 183 11.70 -1.00 0.52
C LEU A 183 12.18 -1.20 1.96
N HIS A 184 11.62 -2.14 2.71
CA HIS A 184 12.13 -2.45 4.05
C HIS A 184 13.54 -3.07 4.01
N VAL A 185 13.80 -4.01 3.10
CA VAL A 185 15.11 -4.65 2.93
C VAL A 185 16.21 -3.65 2.54
N ALA A 186 15.84 -2.53 1.89
CA ALA A 186 16.76 -1.43 1.60
C ALA A 186 17.19 -0.63 2.85
N ALA A 187 16.64 -0.95 4.03
CA ALA A 187 16.91 -0.32 5.32
C ALA A 187 16.84 1.23 5.27
N PRO A 188 15.68 1.81 4.90
CA PRO A 188 15.53 3.26 4.74
C PRO A 188 15.48 4.01 6.08
N GLU A 189 15.36 3.30 7.20
CA GLU A 189 15.37 3.88 8.54
C GLU A 189 16.68 4.64 8.79
N GLY A 190 16.59 5.89 9.27
CA GLY A 190 17.74 6.76 9.49
C GLY A 190 18.21 7.55 8.26
N LEU A 191 17.62 7.32 7.07
CA LEU A 191 17.87 8.17 5.91
C LEU A 191 17.15 9.52 6.04
N VAL A 192 17.72 10.56 5.43
CA VAL A 192 16.99 11.82 5.20
C VAL A 192 15.82 11.58 4.23
N PRO A 193 14.76 12.41 4.25
CA PRO A 193 13.57 12.19 3.40
C PRO A 193 13.87 12.01 1.90
N ALA A 194 14.84 12.75 1.36
CA ALA A 194 15.28 12.56 -0.03
C ALA A 194 15.86 11.16 -0.29
N GLY A 195 16.61 10.61 0.68
CA GLY A 195 17.16 9.25 0.62
C GLY A 195 16.07 8.18 0.69
N VAL A 196 15.08 8.35 1.57
CA VAL A 196 13.90 7.46 1.64
C VAL A 196 13.15 7.45 0.30
N ARG A 197 12.91 8.63 -0.31
CA ARG A 197 12.26 8.71 -1.62
C ARG A 197 13.07 7.99 -2.70
N LEU A 198 14.39 8.18 -2.71
CA LEU A 198 15.26 7.51 -3.66
C LEU A 198 15.21 5.99 -3.48
N ALA A 199 15.21 5.50 -2.24
CA ALA A 199 15.06 4.07 -1.95
C ALA A 199 13.74 3.51 -2.48
N GLU A 200 12.61 4.19 -2.27
CA GLU A 200 11.30 3.81 -2.83
C GLU A 200 11.33 3.77 -4.37
N GLN A 201 11.92 4.79 -5.01
CA GLN A 201 12.02 4.86 -6.47
C GLN A 201 12.85 3.70 -7.04
N LEU A 202 14.01 3.42 -6.43
CA LEU A 202 14.89 2.34 -6.87
C LEU A 202 14.25 0.96 -6.68
N THR A 203 13.64 0.69 -5.53
CA THR A 203 12.95 -0.59 -5.31
C THR A 203 11.74 -0.74 -6.23
N SER A 204 11.03 0.35 -6.52
CA SER A 204 9.93 0.34 -7.50
C SER A 204 10.41 0.08 -8.93
N TYR A 205 11.56 0.64 -9.33
CA TYR A 205 12.18 0.42 -10.64
C TYR A 205 12.60 -1.06 -10.83
N PHE A 206 13.18 -1.66 -9.79
CA PHE A 206 13.61 -3.06 -9.82
C PHE A 206 12.51 -4.07 -9.48
N ALA A 207 11.28 -3.63 -9.21
CA ALA A 207 10.19 -4.48 -8.71
C ALA A 207 9.92 -5.73 -9.57
N ALA A 208 10.03 -5.63 -10.89
CA ALA A 208 9.84 -6.76 -11.81
C ALA A 208 10.97 -7.81 -11.78
N ARG A 209 12.07 -7.52 -11.08
CA ARG A 209 13.24 -8.39 -10.92
C ARG A 209 13.40 -8.92 -9.50
N PHE A 210 12.46 -8.61 -8.62
CA PHE A 210 12.37 -9.27 -7.33
C PHE A 210 11.53 -10.53 -7.45
N SER A 211 11.82 -11.54 -6.63
CA SER A 211 11.02 -12.75 -6.56
C SER A 211 10.68 -13.11 -5.13
N MET A 212 9.57 -13.81 -5.00
CA MET A 212 9.11 -14.40 -3.76
C MET A 212 8.80 -15.87 -3.99
N ALA A 213 9.32 -16.73 -3.12
CA ALA A 213 9.17 -18.18 -3.21
C ALA A 213 8.63 -18.77 -1.89
N SER A 214 8.06 -19.97 -1.94
CA SER A 214 7.65 -20.75 -0.76
C SER A 214 8.76 -21.64 -0.20
N ALA A 215 9.91 -21.70 -0.89
CA ALA A 215 11.11 -22.43 -0.46
C ALA A 215 12.36 -21.55 -0.61
N VAL A 216 13.44 -21.94 0.07
CA VAL A 216 14.74 -21.27 -0.07
C VAL A 216 15.32 -21.57 -1.45
N GLU A 217 15.69 -20.53 -2.18
CA GLU A 217 16.27 -20.61 -3.51
C GLU A 217 17.61 -19.87 -3.58
N ARG A 218 18.30 -19.97 -4.72
CA ARG A 218 19.53 -19.21 -4.96
C ARG A 218 19.23 -17.71 -4.87
N GLY A 219 20.01 -17.00 -4.07
CA GLY A 219 19.86 -15.55 -3.92
C GLY A 219 18.79 -15.13 -2.92
N THR A 220 18.12 -16.07 -2.25
CA THR A 220 17.27 -15.74 -1.09
C THR A 220 18.11 -15.03 -0.02
N THR A 221 17.66 -13.85 0.39
CA THR A 221 18.34 -13.04 1.41
C THR A 221 17.51 -12.82 2.66
N HIS A 222 16.18 -12.82 2.51
CA HIS A 222 15.23 -12.54 3.58
C HIS A 222 14.06 -13.51 3.53
N TRP A 223 13.35 -13.62 4.64
CA TRP A 223 12.10 -14.35 4.75
C TRP A 223 11.11 -13.58 5.63
N LEU A 224 9.83 -13.87 5.48
CA LEU A 224 8.76 -13.38 6.35
C LEU A 224 7.64 -14.41 6.45
N ASP A 225 6.83 -14.32 7.50
CA ASP A 225 5.54 -15.00 7.57
C ASP A 225 4.44 -13.98 7.24
N ALA A 226 3.79 -14.13 6.09
CA ALA A 226 2.73 -13.24 5.64
C ALA A 226 1.45 -13.30 6.52
N ASN A 227 1.36 -14.24 7.46
CA ASN A 227 0.29 -14.28 8.46
C ASN A 227 0.61 -13.48 9.74
N GLN A 228 1.85 -13.04 9.91
CA GLN A 228 2.31 -12.41 11.16
C GLN A 228 2.48 -10.89 10.99
N PRO A 229 2.24 -10.10 12.06
CA PRO A 229 2.57 -8.69 12.09
C PRO A 229 4.08 -8.51 12.30
N ALA A 230 4.88 -8.92 11.31
CA ALA A 230 6.33 -8.85 11.40
C ALA A 230 6.95 -8.49 10.04
N PRO A 231 7.97 -7.61 10.02
CA PRO A 231 8.70 -7.31 8.80
C PRO A 231 9.58 -8.49 8.34
N PRO A 232 10.07 -8.45 7.09
CA PRO A 232 11.10 -9.36 6.60
C PRO A 232 12.34 -9.42 7.49
N LEU A 233 12.80 -10.63 7.77
CA LEU A 233 14.01 -10.91 8.53
C LEU A 233 15.09 -11.47 7.62
N ARG A 234 16.34 -11.14 7.89
CA ARG A 234 17.48 -11.71 7.17
C ARG A 234 17.53 -13.23 7.38
N LEU A 235 17.73 -13.97 6.29
CA LEU A 235 17.87 -15.43 6.33
C LEU A 235 19.24 -15.81 6.89
N VAL A 236 19.32 -15.93 8.22
CA VAL A 236 20.50 -16.48 8.93
C VAL A 236 20.28 -17.95 9.29
N ARG A 237 19.03 -18.31 9.61
CA ARG A 237 18.56 -19.67 9.86
C ARG A 237 17.17 -19.82 9.26
N ALA A 238 16.88 -20.98 8.67
CA ALA A 238 15.56 -21.26 8.14
C ALA A 238 14.50 -21.22 9.27
N PRO A 239 13.34 -20.59 9.05
CA PRO A 239 12.25 -20.59 10.01
C PRO A 239 11.59 -21.99 10.10
N LEU A 240 10.74 -22.17 11.09
CA LEU A 240 9.77 -23.28 11.07
C LEU A 240 8.80 -23.06 9.91
N THR A 241 8.65 -24.05 9.05
CA THR A 241 7.79 -23.96 7.87
C THR A 241 6.32 -23.86 8.28
N THR A 242 5.67 -22.78 7.86
CA THR A 242 4.21 -22.57 7.93
C THR A 242 3.73 -22.12 6.55
N ASP A 243 2.43 -22.21 6.28
CA ASP A 243 1.85 -21.89 4.96
C ASP A 243 2.06 -20.42 4.54
N GLY A 244 2.29 -19.52 5.51
CA GLY A 244 2.55 -18.10 5.28
C GLY A 244 4.01 -17.73 4.99
N ILE A 245 4.95 -18.67 5.14
CA ILE A 245 6.37 -18.37 4.94
C ILE A 245 6.64 -18.04 3.47
N ARG A 246 7.28 -16.89 3.26
CA ARG A 246 7.74 -16.43 1.96
C ARG A 246 9.21 -16.05 2.04
N TYR A 247 9.95 -16.38 0.99
CA TYR A 247 11.38 -16.12 0.86
C TYR A 247 11.59 -15.08 -0.23
N PHE A 248 12.28 -13.99 0.10
CA PHE A 248 12.56 -12.88 -0.81
C PHE A 248 13.96 -12.99 -1.42
N SER A 249 14.04 -12.77 -2.73
CA SER A 249 15.29 -12.67 -3.48
C SER A 249 15.31 -11.42 -4.34
N GLY A 250 16.43 -10.71 -4.29
CA GLY A 250 16.73 -9.56 -5.15
C GLY A 250 17.88 -9.83 -6.12
N ILE A 251 18.31 -11.09 -6.29
CA ILE A 251 19.52 -11.41 -7.05
C ILE A 251 19.43 -10.97 -8.52
N ALA A 252 18.28 -11.16 -9.17
CA ALA A 252 18.11 -10.73 -10.56
C ALA A 252 18.11 -9.20 -10.72
N ALA A 253 17.70 -8.45 -9.69
CA ALA A 253 17.83 -7.00 -9.66
C ALA A 253 19.30 -6.58 -9.49
N ALA A 254 20.05 -7.25 -8.61
CA ALA A 254 21.47 -6.99 -8.41
C ALA A 254 22.28 -7.28 -9.68
N ASP A 255 22.02 -8.41 -10.35
CA ASP A 255 22.68 -8.78 -11.60
C ASP A 255 22.41 -7.73 -12.70
N ALA A 256 21.18 -7.23 -12.79
CA ALA A 256 20.80 -6.21 -13.77
C ALA A 256 21.42 -4.82 -13.48
N ALA A 257 21.75 -4.51 -12.23
CA ALA A 257 22.39 -3.25 -11.86
C ALA A 257 23.91 -3.24 -12.13
N LEU A 258 24.51 -4.42 -12.26
CA LEU A 258 25.94 -4.61 -12.52
C LEU A 258 26.28 -4.83 -14.00
N ALA A 259 25.27 -4.96 -14.85
CA ALA A 259 25.38 -5.16 -16.31
C ALA A 259 25.38 -3.82 -17.05
#